data_AF-A0A952AHA2-F1
#
_entry.id   AF-A0A952AHA2-F1
#
_cell.length_a   1.000
_cell.length_b   1.000
_cell.length_c   1.000
_cell.angle_alpha   90.00
_cell.angle_beta   90.00
_cell.angle_gamma   90.00
#
_symmetry.space_group_name_H-M   'P 1'
#
loop_
_entity.id
_entity.type
_entity.pdbx_description
1 polymer ?
#
loop_
_entity_poly.entity_id
_entity_poly.type
_entity_poly.pdbx_seq_one_letter_code
_entity_poly.pdbx_strand_id
1 'polypeptide(L)'
;MDNALVITFVLAIVVFIVGTLIVPYFKAKRKKRKASATEINSTKQMQLQAYERLILLVDRIALPNLIPRLGQLGFTANEMNKYIVDNIRQEFEYNITQQMYVSKDAWSAVKNLKEQNIAITSHIASLLPETATGID
;
A
#
# COMPACT_ATOMS: atom_id res chain seq x y z
N MET A 1 22.65 21.77 -67.19
CA MET A 1 22.57 20.92 -65.99
C MET A 1 21.57 19.82 -66.30
N ASP A 2 21.96 18.56 -66.18
CA ASP A 2 21.10 17.44 -66.54
C ASP A 2 19.92 17.36 -65.57
N ASN A 3 18.69 17.47 -66.09
CA ASN A 3 17.46 17.46 -65.28
C ASN A 3 17.36 16.24 -64.35
N ALA A 4 17.98 15.12 -64.74
CA ALA A 4 18.08 13.92 -63.92
C ALA A 4 18.81 14.16 -62.59
N LEU A 5 19.89 14.93 -62.59
CA LEU A 5 20.71 15.23 -61.40
C LEU A 5 19.97 16.16 -60.43
N VAL A 6 19.20 17.12 -60.98
CA VAL A 6 18.34 18.02 -60.20
C VAL A 6 17.23 17.22 -59.50
N ILE A 7 16.60 16.27 -60.20
CA ILE A 7 15.52 15.44 -59.65
C ILE A 7 16.03 14.54 -58.51
N THR A 8 17.19 13.89 -58.65
CA THR A 8 17.77 13.06 -57.57
C THR A 8 18.14 13.90 -56.34
N PHE A 9 18.65 15.11 -56.54
CA PHE A 9 19.00 16.01 -55.43
C PHE A 9 17.76 16.48 -54.66
N VAL A 10 16.68 16.84 -55.37
CA VAL A 10 15.40 17.22 -54.75
C VAL A 10 14.80 16.06 -53.96
N LEU A 11 14.80 14.83 -54.50
CA LEU A 11 14.30 13.64 -53.79
C LEU A 11 15.10 13.36 -52.51
N ALA A 12 16.43 13.48 -52.56
CA ALA A 12 17.28 13.27 -51.38
C ALA A 12 16.97 14.29 -50.27
N ILE A 13 16.73 15.55 -50.63
CA ILE A 13 16.35 16.61 -49.68
C ILE A 13 14.99 16.30 -49.05
N VAL A 14 13.99 15.89 -49.85
CA VAL A 14 12.66 15.54 -49.34
C VAL A 14 12.74 14.37 -48.35
N VAL A 15 13.49 13.31 -48.68
CA VAL A 15 13.69 12.17 -47.77
C VAL A 15 14.38 12.60 -46.48
N PHE A 16 15.37 13.49 -46.55
CA PHE A 16 16.06 14.03 -45.39
C PHE A 16 15.13 14.87 -44.49
N ILE A 17 14.32 15.76 -45.07
CA ILE A 17 13.33 16.57 -44.34
C ILE A 17 12.27 15.68 -43.69
N VAL A 18 11.75 14.69 -44.42
CA VAL A 18 10.75 13.76 -43.89
C VAL A 18 11.34 12.91 -42.75
N GLY A 19 12.57 12.40 -42.92
CA GLY A 19 13.26 11.64 -41.88
C GLY A 19 13.52 12.45 -40.61
N THR A 20 13.97 13.70 -40.76
CA THR A 20 14.25 14.59 -39.62
C THR A 20 12.99 15.02 -38.86
N LEU A 21 11.81 15.05 -39.50
CA LEU A 21 10.54 15.35 -38.83
C LEU A 21 9.85 14.13 -38.21
N ILE A 22 9.86 12.98 -38.90
CA ILE A 22 9.15 11.77 -38.46
C ILE A 22 9.85 11.09 -37.27
N VAL A 23 11.18 10.96 -37.31
CA VAL A 23 11.94 10.26 -36.26
C VAL A 23 11.75 10.87 -34.86
N PRO A 24 11.89 12.20 -34.65
CA PRO A 24 11.67 12.79 -33.33
C PRO A 24 10.20 12.71 -32.90
N TYR A 25 9.24 12.83 -33.82
CA TYR A 25 7.82 12.66 -33.52
C TYR A 25 7.51 11.26 -32.95
N PHE A 26 8.00 10.20 -33.61
CA PHE A 26 7.83 8.83 -33.12
C PHE A 26 8.61 8.55 -31.83
N LYS A 27 9.82 9.10 -31.67
CA LYS A 27 10.59 9.00 -30.41
C LYS A 27 9.87 9.70 -29.25
N ALA A 28 9.32 10.88 -29.45
CA ALA A 28 8.55 11.61 -28.44
C ALA A 28 7.28 10.84 -28.04
N LYS A 29 6.56 10.28 -29.01
CA LYS A 29 5.37 9.44 -28.76
C LYS A 29 5.70 8.16 -27.98
N ARG A 30 6.83 7.51 -28.30
CA ARG A 30 7.34 6.35 -27.54
C ARG A 30 7.77 6.73 -26.13
N LYS A 31 8.45 7.88 -25.93
CA LYS A 31 8.86 8.37 -24.61
C LYS A 31 7.64 8.65 -23.72
N LYS A 32 6.60 9.30 -24.26
CA LYS A 32 5.33 9.53 -23.53
C LYS A 32 4.64 8.22 -23.14
N ARG A 33 4.50 7.25 -24.05
CA ARG A 33 3.90 5.92 -23.72
C ARG A 33 4.72 5.13 -22.70
N LYS A 34 6.05 5.21 -22.76
CA LYS A 34 6.92 4.57 -21.77
C LYS A 34 6.81 5.25 -20.41
N ALA A 35 6.82 6.59 -20.35
CA ALA A 35 6.63 7.33 -19.11
C ALA A 35 5.29 6.99 -18.44
N SER A 36 4.18 7.01 -19.20
CA SER A 36 2.87 6.65 -18.66
C SER A 36 2.80 5.18 -18.20
N ALA A 37 3.42 4.26 -18.94
CA ALA A 37 3.49 2.85 -18.52
C ALA A 37 4.31 2.65 -17.24
N THR A 38 5.43 3.37 -17.11
CA THR A 38 6.25 3.34 -15.89
C THR A 38 5.48 3.89 -14.68
N GLU A 39 4.78 5.01 -14.83
CA GLU A 39 3.96 5.60 -13.76
C GLU A 39 2.84 4.65 -13.31
N ILE A 40 2.10 4.05 -14.25
CA ILE A 40 1.06 3.06 -13.94
C ILE A 40 1.64 1.86 -13.18
N ASN A 41 2.83 1.39 -13.58
CA ASN A 41 3.48 0.27 -12.89
C ASN A 41 3.93 0.67 -11.48
N SER A 42 4.45 1.88 -11.27
CA SER A 42 4.82 2.36 -9.93
C SER A 42 3.60 2.47 -9.01
N THR A 43 2.46 2.99 -9.50
CA THR A 43 1.24 3.07 -8.70
C THR A 43 0.73 1.69 -8.31
N LYS A 44 0.73 0.73 -9.24
CA LYS A 44 0.35 -0.66 -8.95
C LYS A 44 1.25 -1.32 -7.92
N GLN A 45 2.56 -1.08 -7.99
CA GLN A 45 3.52 -1.59 -7.01
C GLN A 45 3.24 -1.03 -5.61
N MET A 46 2.97 0.27 -5.49
CA MET A 46 2.61 0.89 -4.21
C MET A 46 1.29 0.33 -3.65
N GLN A 47 0.31 0.07 -4.50
CA GLN A 47 -0.95 -0.57 -4.09
C GLN A 47 -0.70 -1.98 -3.55
N LEU A 48 0.08 -2.80 -4.26
CA LEU A 48 0.42 -4.16 -3.80
C LEU A 48 1.13 -4.14 -2.44
N GLN A 49 2.14 -3.28 -2.27
CA GLN A 49 2.84 -3.11 -1.00
C GLN A 49 1.92 -2.64 0.13
N ALA A 50 0.94 -1.78 -0.17
CA ALA A 50 -0.04 -1.34 0.81
C ALA A 50 -0.95 -2.48 1.27
N TYR A 51 -1.38 -3.35 0.34
CA TYR A 51 -2.15 -4.55 0.67
C TYR A 51 -1.34 -5.56 1.48
N GLU A 52 -0.05 -5.76 1.18
CA GLU A 52 0.84 -6.60 1.99
C GLU A 52 0.92 -6.09 3.43
N ARG A 53 1.12 -4.78 3.63
CA ARG A 53 1.11 -4.16 4.96
C ARG A 53 -0.25 -4.29 5.65
N LEU A 54 -1.35 -4.19 4.90
CA LEU A 54 -2.69 -4.35 5.44
C LEU A 54 -2.91 -5.78 5.96
N ILE A 55 -2.44 -6.79 5.22
CA ILE A 55 -2.49 -8.20 5.66
C ILE A 55 -1.65 -8.40 6.93
N LEU A 56 -0.43 -7.86 6.97
CA LEU A 56 0.43 -7.92 8.16
C LEU A 56 -0.21 -7.25 9.37
N LEU A 57 -0.86 -6.10 9.17
CA LEU A 57 -1.60 -5.42 10.24
C LEU A 57 -2.71 -6.30 10.80
N VAL A 58 -3.52 -6.91 9.93
CA VAL A 58 -4.61 -7.82 10.31
C VAL A 58 -4.07 -9.00 11.13
N ASP A 59 -2.99 -9.63 10.66
CA ASP A 59 -2.35 -10.75 11.35
C ASP A 59 -1.79 -10.33 12.72
N ARG A 60 -1.18 -9.14 12.81
CA ARG A 60 -0.62 -8.63 14.07
C ARG A 60 -1.67 -8.28 15.11
N ILE A 61 -2.78 -7.65 14.71
CA ILE A 61 -3.84 -7.23 15.66
C ILE A 61 -4.84 -8.34 15.97
N ALA A 62 -4.79 -9.47 15.25
CA ALA A 62 -5.65 -10.63 15.52
C ALA A 62 -5.39 -11.16 16.93
N LEU A 63 -6.44 -11.24 17.76
CA LEU A 63 -6.34 -11.67 19.16
C LEU A 63 -5.58 -13.00 19.35
N PRO A 64 -5.77 -14.05 18.53
CA PRO A 64 -5.04 -15.31 18.67
C PRO A 64 -3.51 -15.16 18.55
N ASN A 65 -3.04 -14.20 17.75
CA ASN A 65 -1.61 -13.93 17.55
C ASN A 65 -1.08 -12.87 18.51
N LEU A 66 -1.94 -11.95 18.93
CA LEU A 66 -1.61 -10.81 19.77
C LEU A 66 -1.40 -11.22 21.23
N ILE A 67 -2.33 -12.00 21.79
CA ILE A 67 -2.33 -12.37 23.22
C ILE A 67 -1.05 -13.11 23.62
N PRO A 68 -0.61 -14.17 22.91
CA PRO A 68 0.61 -14.90 23.28
C PRO A 68 1.88 -14.03 23.17
N ARG A 69 1.88 -13.05 22.25
CA ARG A 69 3.02 -12.15 22.03
C ARG A 69 3.15 -11.08 23.12
N LEU A 70 2.03 -10.68 23.72
CA LEU A 70 1.98 -9.63 24.74
C LEU A 70 1.88 -10.14 26.17
N GLY A 71 1.81 -11.46 26.38
CA GLY A 71 1.73 -12.06 27.70
C GLY A 71 2.88 -11.61 28.60
N GLN A 72 2.58 -10.77 29.59
CA GLN A 72 3.52 -10.31 30.61
C GLN A 72 3.13 -10.85 31.99
N LEU A 73 4.14 -11.38 32.69
CA LEU A 73 4.00 -11.85 34.06
C LEU A 73 3.85 -10.66 35.01
N GLY A 74 2.93 -10.76 35.96
CA GLY A 74 2.75 -9.78 37.04
C GLY A 74 1.77 -8.64 36.76
N PHE A 75 1.14 -8.59 35.58
CA PHE A 75 0.06 -7.63 35.32
C PHE A 75 -1.25 -8.12 35.94
N THR A 76 -2.09 -7.19 36.40
CA THR A 76 -3.52 -7.45 36.64
C THR A 76 -4.26 -7.59 35.31
N ALA A 77 -5.44 -8.22 35.31
CA ALA A 77 -6.29 -8.33 34.12
C ALA A 77 -6.60 -6.96 33.48
N ASN A 78 -6.80 -5.93 34.30
CA ASN A 78 -7.06 -4.56 33.84
C ASN A 78 -5.84 -3.90 33.17
N GLU A 79 -4.65 -4.09 33.72
CA GLU A 79 -3.41 -3.58 33.13
C GLU A 79 -3.10 -4.31 31.81
N MET A 80 -3.32 -5.61 31.77
CA MET A 80 -3.17 -6.41 30.55
C MET A 80 -4.12 -5.92 29.45
N ASN A 81 -5.39 -5.70 29.76
CA ASN A 81 -6.35 -5.18 28.78
C ASN A 81 -5.91 -3.82 28.23
N LYS A 82 -5.49 -2.88 29.09
CA LYS A 82 -4.97 -1.57 28.64
C LYS A 82 -3.76 -1.75 27.72
N TYR A 83 -2.83 -2.60 28.10
CA TYR A 83 -1.62 -2.87 27.32
C TYR A 83 -1.94 -3.45 25.93
N ILE A 84 -2.88 -4.40 25.85
CA ILE A 84 -3.36 -4.99 24.60
C ILE A 84 -4.01 -3.92 23.72
N VAL A 85 -4.93 -3.13 24.28
CA VAL A 85 -5.64 -2.07 23.55
C VAL A 85 -4.66 -1.03 22.99
N ASP A 86 -3.68 -0.62 23.78
CA ASP A 86 -2.66 0.34 23.34
C ASP A 86 -1.79 -0.24 22.23
N ASN A 87 -1.43 -1.52 22.29
CA ASN A 87 -0.67 -2.17 21.22
C ASN A 87 -1.46 -2.22 19.90
N ILE A 88 -2.75 -2.58 19.94
CA ILE A 88 -3.62 -2.57 18.76
C ILE A 88 -3.68 -1.17 18.14
N ARG A 89 -3.82 -0.12 18.97
CA ARG A 89 -3.88 1.26 18.49
C ARG A 89 -2.58 1.69 17.83
N GLN A 90 -1.44 1.38 18.44
CA GLN A 90 -0.12 1.74 17.90
C GLN A 90 0.15 1.05 16.55
N GLU A 91 -0.13 -0.25 16.44
CA GLU A 91 0.02 -0.98 15.17
C GLU A 91 -0.88 -0.40 14.07
N PHE A 92 -2.11 -0.03 14.42
CA PHE A 92 -3.04 0.62 13.49
C PHE A 92 -2.57 2.01 13.06
N GLU A 93 -2.11 2.85 14.00
CA GLU A 93 -1.58 4.18 13.72
C GLU A 93 -0.34 4.14 12.83
N TYR A 94 0.56 3.18 13.06
CA TYR A 94 1.73 2.97 12.21
C TYR A 94 1.36 2.67 10.74
N ASN A 95 0.22 2.00 10.54
CA ASN A 95 -0.27 1.60 9.21
C ASN A 95 -1.36 2.53 8.65
N ILE A 96 -1.65 3.67 9.29
CA ILE A 96 -2.74 4.57 8.89
C ILE A 96 -2.61 5.10 7.46
N THR A 97 -1.37 5.24 6.98
CA THR A 97 -1.07 5.77 5.64
C THR A 97 -1.49 4.83 4.52
N GLN A 98 -1.65 3.53 4.80
CA GLN A 98 -2.04 2.55 3.78
C GLN A 98 -3.45 2.80 3.24
N GLN A 99 -4.31 3.52 3.99
CA GLN A 99 -5.66 3.90 3.55
C GLN A 99 -5.68 4.64 2.20
N MET A 100 -4.60 5.30 1.82
CA MET A 100 -4.48 6.05 0.56
C MET A 100 -4.37 5.14 -0.67
N TYR A 101 -3.96 3.89 -0.48
CA TYR A 101 -3.56 2.98 -1.56
C TYR A 101 -4.44 1.72 -1.65
N VAL A 102 -5.36 1.52 -0.71
CA VAL A 102 -6.27 0.37 -0.69
C VAL A 102 -7.71 0.79 -0.94
N SER A 103 -8.57 -0.17 -1.33
CA SER A 103 -10.01 0.06 -1.48
C SER A 103 -10.65 0.49 -0.16
N LYS A 104 -11.68 1.35 -0.23
CA LYS A 104 -12.45 1.79 0.93
C LYS A 104 -13.03 0.62 1.73
N ASP A 105 -13.50 -0.43 1.05
CA ASP A 105 -14.12 -1.59 1.69
C ASP A 105 -13.09 -2.37 2.52
N ALA A 106 -11.91 -2.67 1.96
CA ALA A 106 -10.83 -3.30 2.69
C ALA A 106 -10.39 -2.47 3.91
N TRP A 107 -10.24 -1.16 3.74
CA TRP A 107 -9.89 -0.27 4.86
C TRP A 107 -10.97 -0.24 5.95
N SER A 108 -12.24 -0.24 5.55
CA SER A 108 -13.38 -0.30 6.46
C SER A 108 -13.39 -1.61 7.24
N ALA A 109 -13.14 -2.74 6.57
CA ALA A 109 -13.06 -4.05 7.22
C ALA A 109 -11.96 -4.10 8.29
N VAL A 110 -10.78 -3.54 8.01
CA VAL A 110 -9.69 -3.48 8.99
C VAL A 110 -10.00 -2.59 10.18
N LYS A 111 -10.64 -1.42 9.95
CA LYS A 111 -11.13 -0.58 11.06
C LYS A 111 -12.12 -1.33 11.94
N ASN A 112 -13.07 -2.02 11.32
CA ASN A 112 -14.07 -2.80 12.05
C ASN A 112 -13.41 -3.92 12.87
N LEU A 113 -12.45 -4.64 12.29
CA LEU A 113 -11.67 -5.66 13.01
C LEU A 113 -10.96 -5.06 14.24
N LYS A 114 -10.30 -3.91 14.08
CA LYS A 114 -9.64 -3.20 15.18
C LYS A 114 -10.60 -2.89 16.33
N GLU A 115 -11.75 -2.29 16.01
CA GLU A 115 -12.76 -1.94 17.03
C GLU A 115 -13.35 -3.20 17.69
N GLN A 116 -13.62 -4.25 16.92
CA GLN A 116 -14.12 -5.52 17.45
C GLN A 116 -13.12 -6.17 18.40
N ASN A 117 -11.83 -6.20 18.04
CA ASN A 117 -10.80 -6.79 18.89
C ASN A 117 -10.69 -6.04 20.22
N ILE A 118 -10.70 -4.69 20.19
CA ILE A 118 -10.69 -3.85 21.40
C ILE A 118 -11.94 -4.10 22.26
N ALA A 119 -13.11 -4.20 21.63
CA ALA A 119 -14.36 -4.44 22.33
C ALA A 119 -14.38 -5.83 23.00
N ILE A 120 -13.92 -6.87 22.30
CA ILE A 120 -13.84 -8.23 22.82
C ILE A 120 -12.89 -8.30 24.02
N THR A 121 -11.68 -7.74 23.92
CA THR A 121 -10.72 -7.79 25.03
C THR A 121 -11.23 -7.05 26.25
N SER A 122 -11.83 -5.87 26.03
CA SER A 122 -12.39 -5.05 27.12
C SER A 122 -13.59 -5.73 27.77
N HIS A 123 -14.42 -6.41 26.97
CA HIS A 123 -15.53 -7.19 27.50
C HIS A 123 -15.04 -8.35 28.35
N ILE A 124 -14.10 -9.15 27.88
CA ILE A 124 -13.53 -10.28 28.63
C ILE A 124 -12.90 -9.77 29.94
N ALA A 125 -12.11 -8.71 29.89
CA ALA A 125 -11.51 -8.11 31.08
C ALA A 125 -12.55 -7.65 32.11
N SER A 126 -13.71 -7.16 31.66
CA SER A 126 -14.81 -6.75 32.57
C SER A 126 -15.53 -7.92 33.25
N LEU A 127 -15.40 -9.14 32.72
CA LEU A 127 -15.97 -10.35 33.32
C LEU A 127 -15.03 -10.99 34.35
N LEU A 128 -13.76 -10.59 34.37
CA LEU A 128 -12.75 -11.12 35.27
C LEU A 128 -12.83 -10.45 36.65
N PRO A 129 -12.63 -11.19 37.76
CA PRO A 129 -12.50 -10.61 39.10
C PRO A 129 -11.34 -9.62 39.19
N GLU A 130 -11.40 -8.67 40.13
CA GLU A 130 -10.30 -7.71 40.36
C GLU A 130 -8.98 -8.38 40.76
N THR A 131 -9.05 -9.61 41.30
CA THR A 131 -7.89 -10.42 41.66
C THR A 131 -7.31 -11.24 40.50
N ALA A 132 -7.94 -11.20 39.32
CA ALA A 132 -7.48 -11.94 38.15
C ALA A 132 -6.16 -11.36 37.64
N THR A 133 -5.25 -12.27 37.30
CA THR A 133 -3.97 -11.94 36.70
C THR A 133 -4.13 -11.72 35.20
N GLY A 134 -3.18 -11.06 34.56
CA GLY A 134 -3.19 -10.82 33.11
C GLY A 134 -3.03 -12.07 32.25
N ILE A 135 -2.90 -13.26 32.86
CA ILE A 135 -2.77 -14.56 32.17
C ILE A 135 -4.07 -15.37 32.28
N ASP A 136 -4.98 -15.01 33.19
CA ASP A 136 -6.30 -15.64 33.37
C ASP A 136 -7.29 -15.19 32.27
#